data_AF-W6AK24-F1
#
_entry.id   AF-W6AK24-F1
#
_cell.length_a   1.000
_cell.length_b   1.000
_cell.length_c   1.000
_cell.angle_alpha   90.00
_cell.angle_beta   90.00
_cell.angle_gamma   90.00
#
_symmetry.space_group_name_H-M   'P 1'
#
loop_
_entity.id
_entity.type
_entity.pdbx_description
1 polymer ?
#
loop_
_entity_poly.entity_id
_entity_poly.type
_entity_poly.pdbx_seq_one_letter_code
_entity_poly.pdbx_strand_id
1 'polypeptide(L)'
;MFYVKNLWSLLKINWKLLLIRSVLAFVGLFIASLGTKIYLPLTVGSGNVDFAIFSTLAVFVPGAIQTENNLNERIGKIDPAINESNYYLYLMLFYFILLLFVILFATLNCVKKFRASRDREIITKTIILVIGDVILMFVGPFFLQIHQGYFQSTGLQNWLVKISQQATTIDYLQMVWVFFGAFLIYCLGVAILIWSRVFNGPYNSVVTEFMSLTKWTYLQSRILWDFLIFIFGIIMILIAPSYSWEVKINFFANYFVFGLIIFTFGTGLAINFFLPFLKKIWNHEKLFVNVLEYENKNKTSL
;
A
#
# COMPACT_ATOMS: atom_id res chain seq x y z
N MET A 1 13.39 11.78 -4.42
CA MET A 1 13.64 11.56 -2.98
C MET A 1 14.10 12.88 -2.38
N PHE A 2 13.70 13.23 -1.16
CA PHE A 2 14.19 14.43 -0.47
C PHE A 2 15.74 14.35 -0.32
N TYR A 3 16.48 14.82 -1.33
CA TYR A 3 17.86 15.26 -1.21
C TYR A 3 17.83 16.68 -0.69
N VAL A 4 17.31 16.84 0.53
CA VAL A 4 17.23 18.16 1.13
C VAL A 4 18.56 18.42 1.78
N LYS A 5 19.33 19.35 1.22
CA LYS A 5 20.53 19.91 1.84
C LYS A 5 20.20 20.92 2.96
N ASN A 6 18.91 21.19 3.21
CA ASN A 6 18.46 22.00 4.34
C ASN A 6 16.94 21.89 4.60
N LEU A 7 16.49 21.12 5.59
CA LEU A 7 15.05 20.97 5.92
C LEU A 7 14.40 22.32 6.20
N TRP A 8 15.17 23.21 6.82
CA TRP A 8 14.81 24.59 7.11
C TRP A 8 14.49 25.41 5.87
N SER A 9 15.23 25.23 4.77
CA SER A 9 14.96 25.96 3.54
C SER A 9 13.66 25.48 2.89
N LEU A 10 13.34 24.20 2.98
CA LEU A 10 12.12 23.66 2.40
C LEU A 10 10.87 24.06 3.19
N LEU A 11 10.94 24.07 4.52
CA LEU A 11 9.87 24.53 5.40
C LEU A 11 9.65 26.04 5.36
N LYS A 12 10.70 26.84 5.13
CA LYS A 12 10.58 28.31 5.13
C LYS A 12 10.33 28.88 3.72
N ILE A 13 10.98 28.35 2.69
CA ILE A 13 10.98 28.90 1.33
C ILE A 13 9.95 28.18 0.45
N ASN A 14 9.83 26.85 0.59
CA ASN A 14 9.02 26.01 -0.30
C ASN A 14 7.81 25.39 0.39
N TRP A 15 7.28 26.01 1.45
CA TRP A 15 6.17 25.46 2.24
C TRP A 15 4.90 25.23 1.40
N LYS A 16 4.61 26.10 0.41
CA LYS A 16 3.48 25.94 -0.51
C LYS A 16 3.61 24.67 -1.35
N LEU A 17 4.82 24.39 -1.85
CA LEU A 17 5.11 23.17 -2.60
C LEU A 17 4.96 21.93 -1.70
N LEU A 18 5.46 22.00 -0.47
CA LEU A 18 5.32 20.91 0.51
C LEU A 18 3.83 20.64 0.83
N LEU A 19 3.02 21.69 1.01
CA LEU A 19 1.59 21.59 1.24
C LEU A 19 0.88 20.93 0.05
N ILE A 20 1.10 21.43 -1.17
CA ILE A 20 0.49 20.87 -2.39
C ILE A 20 0.85 19.39 -2.54
N ARG A 21 2.12 19.04 -2.37
CA ARG A 21 2.56 17.65 -2.47
C ARG A 21 1.95 16.79 -1.37
N SER A 22 1.83 17.30 -0.14
CA SER A 22 1.20 16.55 0.95
C SER A 22 -0.28 16.31 0.67
N VAL A 23 -1.01 17.32 0.19
CA VAL A 23 -2.41 17.17 -0.25
C VAL A 23 -2.52 16.13 -1.36
N LEU A 24 -1.65 16.18 -2.38
CA LEU A 24 -1.62 15.17 -3.44
C LEU A 24 -1.33 13.76 -2.89
N ALA A 25 -0.43 13.62 -1.92
CA ALA A 25 -0.15 12.34 -1.29
C ALA A 25 -1.40 11.77 -0.59
N PHE A 26 -2.11 12.59 0.19
CA PHE A 26 -3.35 12.18 0.86
C PHE A 26 -4.47 11.87 -0.12
N VAL A 27 -4.64 12.67 -1.18
CA VAL A 27 -5.61 12.40 -2.25
C VAL A 27 -5.28 11.09 -2.95
N GLY A 28 -4.00 10.85 -3.27
CA GLY A 28 -3.55 9.59 -3.87
C GLY A 28 -3.86 8.38 -2.99
N LEU A 29 -3.60 8.47 -1.68
CA LEU A 29 -3.94 7.43 -0.71
C LEU A 29 -5.45 7.22 -0.57
N PHE A 30 -6.23 8.30 -0.59
CA PHE A 30 -7.68 8.23 -0.51
C PHE A 30 -8.29 7.54 -1.74
N ILE A 31 -7.76 7.80 -2.94
CA ILE A 31 -8.15 7.13 -4.18
C ILE A 31 -7.66 5.68 -4.20
N ALA A 32 -6.43 5.42 -3.75
CA ALA A 32 -5.89 4.07 -3.70
C ALA A 32 -6.71 3.17 -2.76
N SER A 33 -7.05 3.68 -1.57
CA SER A 33 -7.92 2.99 -0.61
C SER A 33 -9.33 2.76 -1.13
N LEU A 34 -9.89 3.65 -1.96
CA LEU A 34 -11.16 3.40 -2.64
C LEU A 34 -11.08 2.16 -3.54
N GLY A 35 -10.05 2.09 -4.39
CA GLY A 35 -9.81 0.91 -5.24
C GLY A 35 -9.67 -0.37 -4.41
N THR A 36 -8.89 -0.31 -3.32
CA THR A 36 -8.76 -1.41 -2.36
C THR A 36 -10.07 -1.84 -1.75
N LYS A 37 -10.90 -0.90 -1.30
CA LYS A 37 -12.19 -1.22 -0.70
C LYS A 37 -13.16 -1.87 -1.68
N ILE A 38 -13.09 -1.54 -2.98
CA ILE A 38 -13.92 -2.15 -4.02
C ILE A 38 -13.47 -3.59 -4.33
N TYR A 39 -12.17 -3.87 -4.44
CA TYR A 39 -11.72 -5.21 -4.83
C TYR A 39 -11.70 -6.22 -3.68
N LEU A 40 -11.51 -5.78 -2.43
CA LEU A 40 -11.38 -6.67 -1.27
C LEU A 40 -12.53 -7.70 -1.14
N PRO A 41 -13.82 -7.31 -1.31
CA PRO A 41 -14.94 -8.26 -1.22
C PRO A 41 -15.05 -9.23 -2.40
N LEU A 42 -14.35 -8.96 -3.53
CA LEU A 42 -14.50 -9.74 -4.77
C LEU A 42 -13.77 -11.08 -4.71
N THR A 43 -12.75 -11.24 -3.87
CA THR A 43 -12.02 -12.52 -3.69
C THR A 43 -11.47 -13.14 -4.99
N VAL A 44 -11.10 -12.32 -5.98
CA VAL A 44 -10.56 -12.78 -7.29
C VAL A 44 -9.03 -12.79 -7.33
N GLY A 45 -8.42 -12.93 -6.17
CA GLY A 45 -7.01 -12.64 -5.94
C GLY A 45 -6.82 -11.31 -5.21
N SER A 46 -5.69 -11.23 -4.52
CA SER A 46 -5.39 -10.14 -3.61
C SER A 46 -3.92 -9.74 -3.79
N GLY A 47 -3.51 -8.53 -3.37
CA GLY A 47 -2.09 -8.23 -3.33
C GLY A 47 -1.34 -9.17 -2.37
N ASN A 48 0.00 -9.26 -2.48
CA ASN A 48 0.81 -10.06 -1.54
C ASN A 48 0.53 -9.70 -0.08
N VAL A 49 0.34 -8.40 0.20
CA VAL A 49 -0.01 -7.87 1.53
C VAL A 49 -1.37 -8.39 1.99
N ASP A 50 -2.39 -8.30 1.14
CA ASP A 50 -3.73 -8.77 1.45
C ASP A 50 -3.77 -10.29 1.67
N PHE A 51 -3.02 -11.04 0.85
CA PHE A 51 -2.89 -12.49 1.00
C PHE A 51 -2.28 -12.84 2.36
N ALA A 52 -1.20 -12.15 2.75
CA ALA A 52 -0.61 -12.31 4.06
C ALA A 52 -1.58 -11.97 5.19
N ILE A 53 -2.40 -10.91 5.05
CA ILE A 53 -3.42 -10.54 6.03
C ILE A 53 -4.48 -11.64 6.15
N PHE A 54 -5.03 -12.12 5.03
CA PHE A 54 -6.05 -13.19 5.03
C PHE A 54 -5.51 -14.49 5.64
N SER A 55 -4.28 -14.89 5.30
CA SER A 55 -3.64 -16.04 5.93
C SER A 55 -3.41 -15.85 7.43
N THR A 56 -3.12 -14.62 7.87
CA THR A 56 -2.94 -14.30 9.29
C THR A 56 -4.28 -14.36 10.04
N LEU A 57 -5.36 -13.86 9.43
CA LEU A 57 -6.73 -14.00 9.97
C LEU A 57 -7.11 -15.48 10.15
N ALA A 58 -6.75 -16.33 9.19
CA ALA A 58 -7.00 -17.77 9.28
C ALA A 58 -6.36 -18.42 10.53
N VAL A 59 -5.18 -17.96 10.94
CA VAL A 59 -4.51 -18.54 12.11
C VAL A 59 -5.10 -18.02 13.42
N PHE A 60 -5.38 -16.72 13.50
CA PHE A 60 -5.63 -16.05 14.78
C PHE A 60 -7.11 -15.76 15.05
N VAL A 61 -7.98 -15.81 14.04
CA VAL A 61 -9.41 -15.54 14.21
C VAL A 61 -10.19 -16.83 13.93
N PRO A 62 -10.82 -17.44 14.95
CA PRO A 62 -11.67 -18.61 14.77
C PRO A 62 -12.80 -18.34 13.79
N GLY A 63 -13.05 -19.27 12.87
CA GLY A 63 -14.11 -19.14 11.87
C GLY A 63 -13.82 -18.15 10.73
N ALA A 64 -12.61 -17.58 10.66
CA ALA A 64 -12.24 -16.64 9.61
C ALA A 64 -12.40 -17.17 8.17
N ILE A 65 -12.27 -18.48 7.95
CA ILE A 65 -12.48 -19.11 6.64
C ILE A 65 -13.81 -19.84 6.64
N GLN A 66 -14.60 -19.63 5.59
CA GLN A 66 -15.83 -20.37 5.33
C GLN A 66 -15.52 -21.86 5.08
N THR A 67 -16.01 -22.72 5.98
CA THR A 67 -15.77 -24.17 5.96
C THR A 67 -16.93 -24.97 5.38
N GLU A 68 -18.12 -24.39 5.30
CA GLU A 68 -19.33 -25.06 4.83
C GLU A 68 -19.67 -24.66 3.40
N ASN A 69 -20.13 -25.64 2.62
CA ASN A 69 -20.65 -25.41 1.27
C ASN A 69 -22.15 -25.12 1.34
N ASN A 70 -22.52 -23.94 1.85
CA ASN A 70 -23.88 -23.47 1.66
C ASN A 70 -24.10 -23.23 0.15
N LEU A 71 -25.32 -23.46 -0.35
CA LEU A 71 -25.69 -23.39 -1.78
C LEU A 71 -25.28 -22.09 -2.51
N ASN A 72 -24.84 -21.06 -1.78
CA ASN A 72 -24.43 -19.76 -2.29
C ASN A 72 -23.00 -19.34 -1.89
N GLU A 73 -22.23 -20.17 -1.19
CA GLU A 73 -20.92 -19.79 -0.62
C GLU A 73 -19.81 -20.72 -1.06
N ARG A 74 -18.60 -20.17 -1.28
CA ARG A 74 -17.44 -20.97 -1.71
C ARG A 74 -16.57 -21.26 -0.51
N ILE A 75 -16.29 -22.54 -0.29
CA ILE A 75 -15.32 -23.01 0.69
C ILE A 75 -13.97 -22.30 0.48
N GLY A 76 -13.27 -21.99 1.57
CA GLY A 76 -11.91 -21.45 1.51
C GLY A 76 -11.84 -19.93 1.33
N LYS A 77 -12.97 -19.21 1.34
CA LYS A 77 -12.98 -17.73 1.36
C LYS A 77 -12.97 -17.20 2.78
N ILE A 78 -12.39 -16.02 2.97
CA ILE A 78 -12.54 -15.30 4.24
C ILE A 78 -14.00 -14.87 4.39
N ASP A 79 -14.57 -15.13 5.57
CA ASP A 79 -15.90 -14.67 5.94
C ASP A 79 -15.99 -13.13 5.81
N PRO A 80 -16.96 -12.58 5.06
CA PRO A 80 -17.06 -11.14 4.83
C PRO A 80 -17.20 -10.32 6.11
N ALA A 81 -17.96 -10.81 7.10
CA ALA A 81 -18.17 -10.10 8.36
C ALA A 81 -16.89 -10.06 9.19
N ILE A 82 -16.15 -11.18 9.24
CA ILE A 82 -14.86 -11.25 9.93
C ILE A 82 -13.82 -10.36 9.24
N ASN A 83 -13.80 -10.36 7.90
CA ASN A 83 -12.92 -9.49 7.13
C ASN A 83 -13.20 -8.02 7.45
N GLU A 84 -14.47 -7.60 7.42
CA GLU A 84 -14.85 -6.21 7.72
C GLU A 84 -14.45 -5.75 9.12
N SER A 85 -14.60 -6.61 10.14
CA SER A 85 -14.29 -6.24 11.52
C SER A 85 -12.79 -6.23 11.83
N ASN A 86 -11.99 -7.06 11.15
CA ASN A 86 -10.59 -7.29 11.54
C ASN A 86 -9.56 -6.75 10.54
N TYR A 87 -9.89 -6.62 9.25
CA TYR A 87 -8.91 -6.31 8.21
C TYR A 87 -8.08 -5.05 8.51
N TYR A 88 -8.71 -3.97 9.00
CA TYR A 88 -8.00 -2.72 9.29
C TYR A 88 -6.95 -2.86 10.39
N LEU A 89 -7.27 -3.63 11.44
CA LEU A 89 -6.36 -3.90 12.53
C LEU A 89 -5.17 -4.72 12.04
N TYR A 90 -5.43 -5.78 11.27
CA TYR A 90 -4.37 -6.64 10.74
C TYR A 90 -3.52 -5.92 9.69
N LEU A 91 -4.10 -5.03 8.87
CA LEU A 91 -3.36 -4.16 7.96
C LEU A 91 -2.44 -3.20 8.73
N MET A 92 -2.93 -2.61 9.82
CA MET A 92 -2.11 -1.75 10.68
C MET A 92 -0.97 -2.52 11.35
N LEU A 93 -1.25 -3.72 11.89
CA LEU A 93 -0.24 -4.59 12.47
C LEU A 93 0.81 -5.01 11.44
N PHE A 94 0.38 -5.34 10.22
CA PHE A 94 1.30 -5.67 9.13
C PHE A 94 2.21 -4.48 8.77
N TYR A 95 1.66 -3.28 8.62
CA TYR A 95 2.45 -2.07 8.41
C TYR A 95 3.35 -1.71 9.59
N PHE A 96 2.92 -2.00 10.82
CA PHE A 96 3.75 -1.84 12.00
C PHE A 96 4.97 -2.77 11.96
N ILE A 97 4.79 -4.05 11.59
CA ILE A 97 5.91 -5.00 11.41
C ILE A 97 6.88 -4.49 10.33
N LEU A 98 6.36 -4.04 9.18
CA LEU A 98 7.21 -3.47 8.13
C LEU A 98 7.96 -2.22 8.63
N LEU A 99 7.30 -1.37 9.41
CA LEU A 99 7.92 -0.18 10.02
C LEU A 99 9.07 -0.56 10.96
N LEU A 100 8.97 -1.66 11.72
CA LEU A 100 10.08 -2.14 12.54
C LEU A 100 11.31 -2.48 11.68
N PHE A 101 11.11 -3.13 10.52
CA PHE A 101 12.20 -3.37 9.57
C PHE A 101 12.73 -2.07 8.95
N VAL A 102 11.86 -1.10 8.63
CA VAL A 102 12.29 0.24 8.18
C VAL A 102 13.19 0.90 9.21
N ILE A 103 12.76 0.95 10.48
CA ILE A 103 13.53 1.56 11.56
C ILE A 103 14.89 0.86 11.70
N LEU A 104 14.92 -0.47 11.66
CA LEU A 104 16.15 -1.25 11.72
C LEU A 104 17.10 -0.87 10.58
N PHE A 105 16.65 -0.94 9.33
CA PHE A 105 17.50 -0.68 8.16
C PHE A 105 17.90 0.78 8.04
N ALA A 106 16.98 1.70 8.30
CA ALA A 106 17.24 3.13 8.27
C ALA A 106 18.27 3.51 9.34
N THR A 107 18.19 2.92 10.54
CA THR A 107 19.19 3.11 11.60
C THR A 107 20.57 2.60 11.17
N LEU A 108 20.65 1.39 10.61
CA LEU A 108 21.90 0.82 10.12
C LEU A 108 22.52 1.69 9.01
N ASN A 109 21.70 2.15 8.05
CA ASN A 109 22.13 3.05 6.99
C ASN A 109 22.59 4.40 7.53
N CYS A 110 21.85 4.97 8.48
CA CYS A 110 22.17 6.23 9.12
C CYS A 110 23.52 6.14 9.85
N VAL A 111 23.74 5.10 10.66
CA VAL A 111 25.02 4.88 11.36
C VAL A 111 26.17 4.76 10.37
N LYS A 112 26.01 3.98 9.29
CA LYS A 112 27.03 3.81 8.25
C LYS A 112 27.39 5.13 7.57
N LYS A 113 26.39 5.90 7.12
CA LYS A 113 26.62 7.17 6.43
C LYS A 113 27.12 8.28 7.37
N PHE A 114 26.63 8.31 8.62
CA PHE A 114 27.08 9.28 9.62
C PHE A 114 28.54 9.03 10.04
N ARG A 115 28.98 7.77 10.18
CA ARG A 115 30.39 7.47 10.45
C ARG A 115 31.31 7.98 9.33
N ALA A 116 30.86 7.89 8.08
CA ALA A 116 31.66 8.33 6.92
C ALA A 116 31.67 9.86 6.72
N SER A 117 30.54 10.54 6.92
CA SER A 117 30.39 11.98 6.59
C SER A 117 30.38 12.92 7.79
N ARG A 118 30.07 12.41 9.00
CA ARG A 118 29.78 13.19 10.22
C ARG A 118 28.66 14.22 10.07
N ASP A 119 27.84 14.11 9.03
CA ASP A 119 26.74 15.02 8.76
C ASP A 119 25.49 14.68 9.59
N ARG A 120 25.11 15.59 10.50
CA ARG A 120 23.92 15.46 11.35
C ARG A 120 22.62 15.52 10.56
N GLU A 121 22.63 16.05 9.35
CA GLU A 121 21.43 16.13 8.50
C GLU A 121 20.92 14.74 8.12
N ILE A 122 21.79 13.74 8.05
CA ILE A 122 21.43 12.34 7.75
C ILE A 122 20.51 11.77 8.82
N ILE A 123 20.76 12.11 10.10
CA ILE A 123 19.93 11.69 11.23
C ILE A 123 18.54 12.32 11.09
N THR A 124 18.49 13.62 10.81
CA THR A 124 17.23 14.36 10.65
C THR A 124 16.38 13.78 9.50
N LYS A 125 17.01 13.48 8.36
CA LYS A 125 16.33 12.84 7.21
C LYS A 125 15.74 11.47 7.59
N THR A 126 16.49 10.69 8.35
CA THR A 126 16.05 9.36 8.80
C THR A 126 14.84 9.46 9.72
N ILE A 127 14.86 10.39 10.68
CA ILE A 127 13.74 10.63 11.59
C ILE A 127 12.47 11.03 10.82
N ILE A 128 12.59 11.92 9.83
CA ILE A 128 11.45 12.39 9.04
C ILE A 128 10.87 11.28 8.18
N LEU A 129 11.71 10.42 7.61
CA LEU A 129 11.26 9.24 6.86
C LEU A 129 10.42 8.34 7.77
N VAL A 130 10.92 8.03 8.97
CA VAL A 130 10.21 7.18 9.93
C VAL A 130 8.89 7.83 10.38
N ILE A 131 8.88 9.13 10.69
CA ILE A 131 7.65 9.85 11.05
C ILE A 131 6.64 9.82 9.90
N GLY A 132 7.09 10.03 8.67
CA GLY A 132 6.23 9.95 7.49
C GLY A 132 5.59 8.57 7.32
N ASP A 133 6.36 7.50 7.53
CA ASP A 133 5.85 6.14 7.46
C ASP A 133 4.89 5.80 8.61
N VAL A 134 5.13 6.33 9.82
CA VAL A 134 4.19 6.24 10.96
C VAL A 134 2.86 6.91 10.61
N ILE A 135 2.89 8.12 10.03
CA ILE A 135 1.67 8.82 9.60
C ILE A 135 0.92 7.95 8.57
N LEU A 136 1.62 7.43 7.57
CA LEU A 136 1.01 6.61 6.53
C LEU A 136 0.47 5.27 7.03
N MET A 137 1.10 4.68 8.05
CA MET A 137 0.63 3.46 8.71
C MET A 137 -0.78 3.63 9.30
N PHE A 138 -1.13 4.81 9.82
CA PHE A 138 -2.46 5.10 10.35
C PHE A 138 -3.43 5.60 9.28
N VAL A 139 -2.96 6.45 8.37
CA VAL A 139 -3.81 7.11 7.37
C VAL A 139 -4.40 6.13 6.35
N GLY A 140 -3.62 5.12 5.93
CA GLY A 140 -4.11 4.11 4.98
C GLY A 140 -5.34 3.35 5.51
N PRO A 141 -5.24 2.67 6.65
CA PRO A 141 -6.38 2.02 7.30
C PRO A 141 -7.54 2.97 7.60
N PHE A 142 -7.26 4.20 8.04
CA PHE A 142 -8.29 5.20 8.31
C PHE A 142 -9.11 5.56 7.06
N PHE A 143 -8.49 5.79 5.91
CA PHE A 143 -9.24 6.05 4.67
C PHE A 143 -10.05 4.86 4.20
N LEU A 144 -9.57 3.63 4.40
CA LEU A 144 -10.36 2.44 4.14
C LEU A 144 -11.59 2.34 5.05
N GLN A 145 -11.49 2.76 6.32
CA GLN A 145 -12.64 2.82 7.25
C GLN A 145 -13.66 3.88 6.82
N ILE A 146 -13.22 5.03 6.30
CA ILE A 146 -14.15 6.03 5.74
C ILE A 146 -14.95 5.42 4.57
N HIS A 147 -14.25 4.78 3.64
CA HIS A 147 -14.92 4.11 2.51
C HIS A 147 -15.85 2.98 2.98
N GLN A 148 -15.49 2.26 4.03
CA GLN A 148 -16.35 1.25 4.64
C GLN A 148 -17.70 1.82 5.07
N GLY A 149 -17.70 2.91 5.84
CA GLY A 149 -18.94 3.55 6.29
C GLY A 149 -19.82 4.00 5.12
N TYR A 150 -19.21 4.52 4.05
CA TYR A 150 -19.93 4.88 2.84
C TYR A 150 -20.51 3.65 2.11
N PHE A 151 -19.75 2.56 1.99
CA PHE A 151 -20.17 1.36 1.26
C PHE A 151 -21.26 0.60 2.00
N GLN A 152 -21.24 0.60 3.33
CA GLN A 152 -22.28 0.02 4.17
C GLN A 152 -23.59 0.84 4.07
N SER A 153 -23.52 2.16 4.16
CA SER A 153 -24.72 3.03 4.09
C SER A 153 -25.40 3.04 2.71
N THR A 154 -24.63 2.83 1.63
CA THR A 154 -25.15 2.82 0.25
C THR A 154 -25.60 1.43 -0.22
N GLY A 155 -25.33 0.36 0.53
CA GLY A 155 -25.59 -1.01 0.11
C GLY A 155 -24.62 -1.56 -0.95
N LEU A 156 -23.62 -0.76 -1.37
CA LEU A 156 -22.61 -1.18 -2.34
C LEU A 156 -21.79 -2.39 -1.84
N GLN A 157 -21.51 -2.44 -0.53
CA GLN A 157 -20.83 -3.58 0.09
C GLN A 157 -21.59 -4.89 -0.13
N ASN A 158 -22.91 -4.89 0.11
CA ASN A 158 -23.76 -6.07 -0.05
C ASN A 158 -23.80 -6.52 -1.51
N TRP A 159 -23.84 -5.58 -2.45
CA TRP A 159 -23.77 -5.89 -3.87
C TRP A 159 -22.43 -6.53 -4.27
N LEU A 160 -21.31 -5.99 -3.79
CA LEU A 160 -19.97 -6.53 -4.06
C LEU A 160 -19.78 -7.95 -3.48
N VAL A 161 -20.30 -8.21 -2.28
CA VAL A 161 -20.28 -9.55 -1.66
C VAL A 161 -21.16 -10.51 -2.45
N LYS A 162 -22.36 -10.07 -2.86
CA LYS A 162 -23.27 -10.91 -3.64
C LYS A 162 -22.65 -11.38 -4.96
N ILE A 163 -22.03 -10.48 -5.73
CA ILE A 163 -21.38 -10.86 -6.99
C ILE A 163 -20.16 -11.76 -6.79
N SER A 164 -19.51 -11.71 -5.62
CA SER A 164 -18.34 -12.55 -5.32
C SER A 164 -18.73 -13.96 -4.87
N GLN A 165 -19.91 -14.11 -4.26
CA GLN A 165 -20.42 -15.37 -3.76
C GLN A 165 -21.17 -16.17 -4.84
N GLN A 166 -21.85 -15.50 -5.76
CA GLN A 166 -22.69 -16.17 -6.77
C GLN A 166 -21.91 -16.91 -7.87
N ALA A 167 -22.51 -18.00 -8.38
CA ALA A 167 -21.87 -18.98 -9.25
C ALA A 167 -22.27 -18.87 -10.73
N THR A 168 -23.00 -17.84 -11.15
CA THR A 168 -23.37 -17.72 -12.58
C THR A 168 -22.22 -17.14 -13.39
N THR A 169 -22.16 -17.48 -14.68
CA THR A 169 -21.15 -16.95 -15.62
C THR A 169 -21.24 -15.42 -15.75
N ILE A 170 -22.44 -14.85 -15.65
CA ILE A 170 -22.67 -13.41 -15.72
C ILE A 170 -22.09 -12.71 -14.49
N ASP A 171 -22.30 -13.27 -13.29
CA ASP A 171 -21.76 -12.71 -12.05
C ASP A 171 -20.22 -12.75 -12.05
N TYR A 172 -19.64 -13.82 -12.60
CA TYR A 172 -18.19 -13.92 -12.75
C TYR A 172 -17.63 -12.81 -13.67
N LEU A 173 -18.29 -12.54 -14.80
CA LEU A 173 -17.88 -11.47 -15.71
C LEU A 173 -17.97 -10.09 -15.04
N GLN A 174 -19.06 -9.83 -14.32
CA GLN A 174 -19.23 -8.59 -13.56
C GLN A 174 -18.12 -8.43 -12.51
N MET A 175 -17.85 -9.48 -11.74
CA MET A 175 -16.80 -9.50 -10.72
C MET A 175 -15.42 -9.17 -11.32
N VAL A 176 -15.08 -9.73 -12.48
CA VAL A 176 -13.82 -9.44 -13.18
C VAL A 176 -13.74 -7.98 -13.63
N TRP A 177 -14.81 -7.43 -14.23
CA TRP A 177 -14.80 -6.02 -14.67
C TRP A 177 -14.73 -5.03 -13.51
N VAL A 178 -15.47 -5.29 -12.43
CA VAL A 178 -15.40 -4.48 -11.21
C VAL A 178 -14.00 -4.55 -10.61
N PHE A 179 -13.38 -5.74 -10.59
CA PHE A 179 -12.00 -5.90 -10.16
C PHE A 179 -11.01 -5.09 -11.01
N PHE A 180 -11.12 -5.14 -12.34
CA PHE A 180 -10.24 -4.36 -13.23
C PHE A 180 -10.42 -2.86 -13.02
N GLY A 181 -11.67 -2.38 -12.88
CA GLY A 181 -11.94 -0.97 -12.57
C GLY A 181 -11.33 -0.56 -11.23
N ALA A 182 -11.54 -1.38 -10.19
CA ALA A 182 -10.98 -1.17 -8.86
C ALA A 182 -9.44 -1.15 -8.87
N PHE A 183 -8.83 -2.07 -9.61
CA PHE A 183 -7.39 -2.16 -9.81
C PHE A 183 -6.81 -0.91 -10.50
N LEU A 184 -7.48 -0.39 -11.53
CA LEU A 184 -7.05 0.84 -12.20
C LEU A 184 -7.19 2.07 -11.30
N ILE A 185 -8.28 2.17 -10.53
CA ILE A 185 -8.46 3.23 -9.52
C ILE A 185 -7.35 3.16 -8.47
N TYR A 186 -7.05 1.95 -7.98
CA TYR A 186 -5.95 1.71 -7.06
C TYR A 186 -4.61 2.18 -7.65
N CYS A 187 -4.28 1.75 -8.87
CA CYS A 187 -3.04 2.13 -9.54
C CYS A 187 -2.94 3.64 -9.81
N LEU A 188 -4.05 4.30 -10.14
CA LEU A 188 -4.11 5.75 -10.31
C LEU A 188 -3.80 6.46 -8.97
N GLY A 189 -4.42 6.02 -7.87
CA GLY A 189 -4.17 6.57 -6.54
C GLY A 189 -2.70 6.42 -6.13
N VAL A 190 -2.12 5.22 -6.34
CA VAL A 190 -0.69 4.97 -6.09
C VAL A 190 0.20 5.82 -7.01
N ALA A 191 -0.16 6.01 -8.28
CA ALA A 191 0.58 6.88 -9.19
C ALA A 191 0.57 8.35 -8.73
N ILE A 192 -0.56 8.85 -8.22
CA ILE A 192 -0.66 10.20 -7.64
C ILE A 192 0.21 10.31 -6.37
N LEU A 193 0.17 9.30 -5.50
CA LEU A 193 1.01 9.23 -4.30
C LEU A 193 2.50 9.27 -4.67
N ILE A 194 2.95 8.45 -5.62
CA ILE A 194 4.34 8.44 -6.09
C ILE A 194 4.69 9.78 -6.74
N TRP A 195 3.77 10.36 -7.52
CA TRP A 195 3.95 11.65 -8.17
C TRP A 195 4.15 12.78 -7.15
N SER A 196 3.50 12.71 -5.98
CA SER A 196 3.65 13.69 -4.90
C SER A 196 5.08 13.80 -4.35
N ARG A 197 5.87 12.70 -4.39
CA ARG A 197 7.24 12.61 -3.86
C ARG A 197 7.41 13.02 -2.38
N VAL A 198 6.35 12.97 -1.57
CA VAL A 198 6.44 13.30 -0.12
C VAL A 198 6.75 12.08 0.71
N PHE A 199 5.97 11.02 0.53
CA PHE A 199 6.02 9.83 1.36
C PHE A 199 6.13 8.58 0.49
N ASN A 200 6.91 7.61 0.96
CA ASN A 200 7.05 6.30 0.31
C ASN A 200 6.05 5.29 0.89
N GLY A 201 5.81 5.35 2.20
CA GLY A 201 5.01 4.40 2.94
C GLY A 201 5.83 3.20 3.40
N PRO A 202 5.42 2.50 4.48
CA PRO A 202 6.24 1.48 5.15
C PRO A 202 6.81 0.42 4.21
N TYR A 203 6.01 -0.08 3.26
CA TYR A 203 6.44 -1.08 2.28
C TYR A 203 7.52 -0.54 1.31
N ASN A 204 7.31 0.63 0.71
CA ASN A 204 8.32 1.17 -0.23
C ASN A 204 9.58 1.64 0.51
N SER A 205 9.43 2.10 1.75
CA SER A 205 10.55 2.48 2.60
C SER A 205 11.41 1.28 2.97
N VAL A 206 10.82 0.13 3.33
CA VAL A 206 11.63 -1.06 3.69
C VAL A 206 12.45 -1.54 2.50
N VAL A 207 11.86 -1.52 1.30
CA VAL A 207 12.55 -1.87 0.05
C VAL A 207 13.70 -0.89 -0.23
N THR A 208 13.46 0.41 -0.06
CA THR A 208 14.46 1.45 -0.34
C THR A 208 15.63 1.42 0.65
N GLU A 209 15.34 1.23 1.94
CA GLU A 209 16.37 1.16 2.97
C GLU A 209 17.17 -0.16 2.89
N PHE A 210 16.52 -1.25 2.51
CA PHE A 210 17.22 -2.50 2.21
C PHE A 210 18.16 -2.34 1.00
N MET A 211 17.69 -1.71 -0.07
CA MET A 211 18.48 -1.41 -1.28
C MET A 211 19.78 -0.66 -0.93
N SER A 212 19.73 0.34 -0.04
CA SER A 212 20.92 1.08 0.38
C SER A 212 21.90 0.29 1.24
N LEU A 213 21.46 -0.80 1.88
CA LEU A 213 22.34 -1.70 2.63
C LEU A 213 23.05 -2.71 1.72
N THR A 214 22.33 -3.28 0.74
CA THR A 214 22.78 -4.47 -0.01
C THR A 214 23.39 -4.18 -1.37
N LYS A 215 23.37 -2.92 -1.84
CA LYS A 215 23.73 -2.53 -3.23
C LYS A 215 22.85 -3.17 -4.31
N TRP A 216 21.76 -3.84 -3.94
CA TRP A 216 20.81 -4.39 -4.90
C TRP A 216 20.08 -3.26 -5.60
N THR A 217 19.48 -3.55 -6.75
CA THR A 217 18.55 -2.62 -7.39
C THR A 217 17.22 -2.55 -6.61
N TYR A 218 16.46 -1.48 -6.80
CA TYR A 218 15.12 -1.36 -6.20
C TYR A 218 14.22 -2.53 -6.61
N LEU A 219 14.29 -2.96 -7.88
CA LEU A 219 13.52 -4.09 -8.40
C LEU A 219 13.88 -5.40 -7.68
N GLN A 220 15.17 -5.72 -7.54
CA GLN A 220 15.62 -6.92 -6.81
C GLN A 220 15.18 -6.89 -5.35
N SER A 221 15.32 -5.74 -4.69
CA SER A 221 14.90 -5.54 -3.30
C SER A 221 13.39 -5.75 -3.14
N ARG A 222 12.60 -5.21 -4.08
CA ARG A 222 11.15 -5.35 -4.10
C ARG A 222 10.72 -6.80 -4.28
N ILE A 223 11.31 -7.51 -5.26
CA ILE A 223 11.00 -8.93 -5.53
C ILE A 223 11.26 -9.77 -4.28
N LEU A 224 12.38 -9.54 -3.57
CA LEU A 224 12.66 -10.25 -2.33
C LEU A 224 11.58 -10.00 -1.28
N TRP A 225 11.22 -8.74 -1.03
CA TRP A 225 10.20 -8.40 -0.03
C TRP A 225 8.82 -8.94 -0.40
N ASP A 226 8.42 -8.87 -1.66
CA ASP A 226 7.20 -9.50 -2.16
C ASP A 226 7.21 -11.01 -1.91
N PHE A 227 8.33 -11.67 -2.20
CA PHE A 227 8.50 -13.11 -1.97
C PHE A 227 8.45 -13.48 -0.47
N LEU A 228 9.10 -12.70 0.40
CA LEU A 228 9.07 -12.92 1.84
C LEU A 228 7.66 -12.77 2.41
N ILE A 229 6.92 -11.74 1.99
CA ILE A 229 5.52 -11.53 2.40
C ILE A 229 4.64 -12.67 1.91
N PHE A 230 4.83 -13.11 0.67
CA PHE A 230 4.09 -14.22 0.08
C PHE A 230 4.36 -15.54 0.81
N ILE A 231 5.64 -15.88 1.06
CA ILE A 231 6.03 -17.05 1.84
C ILE A 231 5.44 -17.00 3.24
N PHE A 232 5.49 -15.85 3.89
CA PHE A 232 4.87 -15.68 5.20
C PHE A 232 3.38 -16.03 5.15
N GLY A 233 2.65 -15.52 4.14
CA GLY A 233 1.25 -15.88 3.92
C GLY A 233 1.02 -17.38 3.70
N ILE A 234 1.89 -18.06 2.95
CA ILE A 234 1.81 -19.53 2.77
C ILE A 234 2.02 -20.25 4.10
N ILE A 235 3.06 -19.91 4.85
CA ILE A 235 3.37 -20.57 6.12
C ILE A 235 2.18 -20.42 7.07
N MET A 236 1.62 -19.21 7.18
CA MET A 236 0.49 -18.93 8.05
C MET A 236 -0.72 -19.81 7.75
N ILE A 237 -1.15 -19.93 6.49
CA ILE A 237 -2.31 -20.80 6.18
C ILE A 237 -2.00 -22.29 6.39
N LEU A 238 -0.76 -22.74 6.13
CA LEU A 238 -0.37 -24.13 6.33
C LEU A 238 -0.41 -24.52 7.82
N ILE A 239 0.05 -23.64 8.71
CA ILE A 239 0.05 -23.88 10.15
C ILE A 239 -1.31 -23.64 10.82
N ALA A 240 -2.30 -23.08 10.12
CA ALA A 240 -3.63 -22.81 10.68
C ALA A 240 -4.27 -24.13 11.18
N PRO A 241 -4.44 -24.34 12.50
CA PRO A 241 -4.77 -25.65 13.04
C PRO A 241 -6.25 -25.99 12.89
N SER A 242 -7.10 -24.97 12.75
CA SER A 242 -8.57 -25.09 12.77
C SER A 242 -9.20 -25.48 11.43
N TYR A 243 -8.40 -25.66 10.36
CA TYR A 243 -8.91 -25.90 9.01
C TYR A 243 -8.38 -27.19 8.40
N SER A 244 -9.27 -27.94 7.74
CA SER A 244 -8.91 -29.13 6.97
C SER A 244 -8.04 -28.76 5.75
N TRP A 245 -7.33 -29.76 5.21
CA TRP A 245 -6.54 -29.57 3.99
C TRP A 245 -7.37 -29.14 2.78
N GLU A 246 -8.61 -29.61 2.66
CA GLU A 246 -9.54 -29.18 1.62
C GLU A 246 -9.81 -27.68 1.69
N VAL A 247 -10.11 -27.15 2.89
CA VAL A 247 -10.35 -25.72 3.11
C VAL A 247 -9.10 -24.90 2.77
N LYS A 248 -7.91 -25.38 3.15
CA LYS A 248 -6.63 -24.72 2.85
C LYS A 248 -6.33 -24.69 1.35
N ILE A 249 -6.57 -25.80 0.64
CA ILE A 249 -6.38 -25.87 -0.82
C ILE A 249 -7.35 -24.92 -1.53
N ASN A 250 -8.62 -24.91 -1.11
CA ASN A 250 -9.62 -23.99 -1.65
C ASN A 250 -9.28 -22.53 -1.35
N PHE A 251 -8.69 -22.23 -0.19
CA PHE A 251 -8.16 -20.90 0.11
C PHE A 251 -7.09 -20.49 -0.92
N PHE A 252 -6.10 -21.34 -1.18
CA PHE A 252 -5.14 -21.06 -2.25
C PHE A 252 -5.82 -20.90 -3.61
N ALA A 253 -6.79 -21.74 -3.97
CA ALA A 253 -7.49 -21.62 -5.25
C ALA A 253 -8.28 -20.30 -5.40
N ASN A 254 -8.75 -19.71 -4.30
CA ASN A 254 -9.49 -18.44 -4.30
C ASN A 254 -8.58 -17.19 -4.30
N TYR A 255 -7.37 -17.27 -3.75
CA TYR A 255 -6.48 -16.10 -3.62
C TYR A 255 -5.22 -16.18 -4.49
N PHE A 256 -4.77 -17.38 -4.85
CA PHE A 256 -3.68 -17.64 -5.80
C PHE A 256 -4.22 -17.72 -7.24
N VAL A 257 -4.92 -16.66 -7.65
CA VAL A 257 -5.61 -16.56 -8.95
C VAL A 257 -5.05 -15.39 -9.76
N PHE A 258 -5.63 -15.17 -10.94
CA PHE A 258 -5.22 -14.12 -11.87
C PHE A 258 -5.08 -12.73 -11.21
N GLY A 259 -5.89 -12.39 -10.19
CA GLY A 259 -5.78 -11.13 -9.48
C GLY A 259 -4.43 -10.92 -8.79
N LEU A 260 -3.86 -11.96 -8.16
CA LEU A 260 -2.52 -11.88 -7.54
C LEU A 260 -1.44 -11.61 -8.62
N ILE A 261 -1.57 -12.26 -9.78
CA ILE A 261 -0.67 -12.08 -10.92
C ILE A 261 -0.76 -10.63 -11.43
N ILE A 262 -1.98 -10.10 -11.61
CA ILE A 262 -2.21 -8.72 -12.03
C ILE A 262 -1.65 -7.73 -10.99
N PHE A 263 -1.86 -7.95 -9.70
CA PHE A 263 -1.29 -7.09 -8.66
C PHE A 263 0.23 -7.13 -8.62
N THR A 264 0.82 -8.31 -8.82
CA THR A 264 2.28 -8.48 -8.76
C THR A 264 2.97 -7.87 -9.98
N PHE A 265 2.49 -8.16 -11.18
CA PHE A 265 3.16 -7.75 -12.43
C PHE A 265 2.52 -6.53 -13.10
N GLY A 266 1.20 -6.39 -13.00
CA GLY A 266 0.44 -5.33 -13.66
C GLY A 266 0.52 -3.98 -12.95
N THR A 267 0.65 -3.94 -11.62
CA THR A 267 0.65 -2.68 -10.85
C THR A 267 1.74 -1.72 -11.33
N GLY A 268 2.96 -2.23 -11.55
CA GLY A 268 4.07 -1.40 -12.03
C GLY A 268 3.84 -0.84 -13.43
N LEU A 269 3.30 -1.65 -14.34
CA LEU A 269 2.97 -1.24 -15.71
C LEU A 269 1.88 -0.17 -15.71
N ALA A 270 0.80 -0.37 -14.95
CA ALA A 270 -0.31 0.56 -14.85
C ALA A 270 0.12 1.91 -14.24
N ILE A 271 0.92 1.90 -13.16
CA ILE A 271 1.48 3.13 -12.58
C ILE A 271 2.33 3.89 -13.60
N ASN A 272 3.20 3.20 -14.33
CA ASN A 272 4.04 3.82 -15.35
C ASN A 272 3.25 4.39 -16.53
N PHE A 273 2.07 3.84 -16.81
CA PHE A 273 1.13 4.41 -17.78
C PHE A 273 0.49 5.72 -17.27
N PHE A 274 0.10 5.81 -16.00
CA PHE A 274 -0.53 7.02 -15.44
C PHE A 274 0.45 8.17 -15.18
N LEU A 275 1.70 7.88 -14.80
CA LEU A 275 2.68 8.91 -14.42
C LEU A 275 2.93 9.98 -15.51
N PRO A 276 3.13 9.65 -16.80
CA PRO A 276 3.25 10.65 -17.87
C PRO A 276 2.02 11.53 -18.02
N PHE A 277 0.82 10.96 -17.86
CA PHE A 277 -0.43 11.71 -17.95
C PHE A 277 -0.57 12.72 -16.80
N LEU A 278 -0.28 12.29 -15.57
CA LEU A 278 -0.24 13.18 -14.39
C LEU A 278 0.76 14.33 -14.56
N LYS A 279 1.95 14.03 -15.11
CA LYS A 279 2.97 15.04 -15.44
C LYS A 279 2.49 16.06 -16.48
N LYS A 280 1.71 15.61 -17.45
CA LYS A 280 1.15 16.47 -18.51
C LYS A 280 0.06 17.39 -17.97
N ILE A 281 -0.80 16.90 -17.07
CA ILE A 281 -1.85 17.71 -16.44
C ILE A 281 -1.25 18.77 -15.52
N TRP A 282 -0.36 18.36 -14.62
CA TRP A 282 0.22 19.29 -13.64
C TRP A 282 1.65 18.90 -13.28
N ASN A 283 2.60 19.73 -13.73
CA ASN A 283 3.99 19.67 -13.29
C ASN A 283 4.27 20.63 -12.11
N HIS A 284 4.00 20.17 -10.89
CA HIS A 284 4.13 20.99 -9.68
C HIS A 284 5.61 21.22 -9.31
N GLU A 285 6.55 20.53 -9.97
CA GLU A 285 7.99 20.75 -9.80
C GLU A 285 8.42 22.14 -10.27
N LYS A 286 7.66 22.76 -11.19
CA LYS A 286 7.90 24.14 -11.63
C LYS A 286 7.72 25.19 -10.52
N LEU A 287 7.08 24.82 -9.40
CA LEU A 287 6.87 25.70 -8.25
C LEU A 287 8.04 25.67 -7.26
N PHE A 288 9.07 24.84 -7.50
CA PHE A 288 10.24 24.77 -6.64
C PHE A 288 11.14 26.00 -6.86
N VAL A 289 11.46 26.72 -5.79
CA VAL A 289 12.39 27.85 -5.80
C VAL A 289 13.66 27.44 -5.04
N ASN A 290 14.82 27.62 -5.67
CA ASN A 290 16.10 27.34 -5.03
C ASN A 290 16.43 28.41 -3.97
N VAL A 291 17.17 28.06 -2.92
CA VAL A 291 17.61 28.96 -1.84
C VAL A 291 18.36 30.17 -2.39
N LEU A 292 19.28 29.96 -3.33
CA LEU A 292 20.03 31.04 -3.99
C LEU A 292 19.11 31.97 -4.81
N GLU A 293 18.07 31.43 -5.43
CA GLU A 293 17.12 32.19 -6.23
C GLU A 293 16.17 33.02 -5.34
N TYR A 294 15.77 32.46 -4.19
CA TYR A 294 15.01 33.15 -3.17
C TYR A 294 15.80 34.29 -2.52
N GLU A 295 17.07 34.05 -2.17
CA GLU A 295 17.96 35.08 -1.61
C GLU A 295 18.21 36.20 -2.63
N ASN A 296 18.36 35.89 -3.92
CA ASN A 296 18.52 36.88 -4.98
C ASN A 296 17.24 37.70 -5.23
N LYS A 297 16.05 37.09 -5.17
CA LYS A 297 14.77 37.81 -5.25
C LYS A 297 14.56 38.77 -4.08
N ASN A 298 14.91 38.37 -2.87
CA ASN A 298 14.77 39.24 -1.69
C ASN A 298 15.81 40.38 -1.66
N LYS A 299 16.99 40.18 -2.27
CA LYS A 299 18.00 41.25 -2.44
C LYS A 299 17.64 42.28 -3.52
N THR A 300 16.79 41.94 -4.48
CA THR A 300 16.36 42.84 -5.56
C THR A 300 15.07 43.59 -5.24
N SER A 301 14.40 43.24 -4.14
CA SER A 301 13.17 43.87 -3.63
C SER A 301 13.40 44.85 -2.46
N LEU A 302 14.66 45.16 -2.15
CA LEU A 302 15.12 46.18 -1.19
C LEU A 302 15.82 47.29 -1.97
#